data_AF-A0A524HXP0-F1
#
_entry.id   AF-A0A524HXP0-F1
#
_cell.length_a   1.000
_cell.length_b   1.000
_cell.length_c   1.000
_cell.angle_alpha   90.00
_cell.angle_beta   90.00
_cell.angle_gamma   90.00
#
_symmetry.space_group_name_H-M   'P 1'
#
loop_
_entity.id
_entity.type
_entity.pdbx_description
1 polymer ?
#
loop_
_entity_poly.entity_id
_entity_poly.type
_entity_poly.pdbx_seq_one_letter_code
_entity_poly.pdbx_strand_id
1 'polypeptide(L)' 'AMQRGERLDETVPGSGLGLAIVRDISKLYGGEFSLSESKLGGLEASLELPAAV' A
#
# COMPACT_ATOMS: atom_id res chain seq x y z
N ALA A 1 13.39 -0.05 10.36
CA ALA A 1 12.08 0.61 10.37
C ALA A 1 12.00 1.48 9.11
N MET A 2 11.16 1.13 8.14
CA MET A 2 11.04 1.89 6.88
C MET A 2 10.34 3.23 7.15
N GLN A 3 10.98 4.33 6.77
CA GLN A 3 10.45 5.68 6.95
C GLN A 3 9.41 6.01 5.89
N ARG A 4 8.40 6.81 6.25
CA ARG A 4 7.41 7.34 5.29
C ARG A 4 8.13 8.19 4.25
N GLY A 5 8.20 7.71 3.01
CA GLY A 5 8.67 8.48 1.86
C GLY A 5 9.78 7.85 1.02
N GLU A 6 10.19 6.61 1.29
CA GLU A 6 11.22 5.96 0.46
C GLU A 6 10.65 5.60 -0.93
N ARG A 7 10.99 6.43 -1.93
CA ARG A 7 10.68 6.25 -3.35
C ARG A 7 11.51 5.07 -3.86
N LEU A 8 10.86 3.93 -4.11
CA LEU A 8 11.57 2.67 -4.33
C LEU A 8 11.92 2.35 -5.79
N ASP A 9 11.42 3.07 -6.80
CA ASP A 9 11.77 2.76 -8.20
C ASP A 9 11.40 3.92 -9.13
N GLU A 10 12.40 4.51 -9.80
CA GLU A 10 12.25 5.65 -10.71
C GLU A 10 12.63 5.26 -12.14
N THR A 11 12.14 4.08 -12.60
CA THR A 11 12.39 3.61 -13.97
C THR A 11 11.14 3.41 -14.82
N VAL A 12 9.93 3.72 -14.31
CA VAL A 12 8.65 3.52 -15.01
C VAL A 12 7.79 4.81 -14.93
N PRO A 13 7.12 5.26 -16.01
CA PRO A 13 6.28 6.46 -15.97
C PRO A 13 5.20 6.36 -14.87
N GLY A 14 5.36 7.14 -13.80
CA GLY A 14 4.43 7.16 -12.67
C GLY A 14 5.06 7.89 -11.48
N SER A 15 4.27 8.69 -10.75
CA SER A 15 4.77 9.51 -9.64
C SER A 15 5.14 8.72 -8.37
N GLY A 16 4.90 7.41 -8.35
CA GLY A 16 5.04 6.57 -7.15
C GLY A 16 3.98 6.86 -6.07
N LEU A 17 2.93 7.63 -6.39
CA LEU A 17 1.91 8.05 -5.41
C LEU A 17 0.83 6.99 -5.16
N GLY A 18 0.66 6.00 -6.04
CA GLY A 18 -0.49 5.08 -6.01
C GLY A 18 -0.67 4.37 -4.66
N LEU A 19 0.40 3.81 -4.09
CA LEU A 19 0.34 3.08 -2.82
C LEU A 19 0.15 4.02 -1.61
N ALA A 20 0.67 5.24 -1.70
CA ALA A 20 0.43 6.25 -0.68
C ALA A 20 -1.05 6.68 -0.66
N ILE A 21 -1.63 6.88 -1.85
CA ILE A 21 -3.06 7.20 -2.02
C ILE A 21 -3.93 6.07 -1.46
N VAL A 22 -3.65 4.80 -1.81
CA VAL A 22 -4.40 3.65 -1.29
C VAL A 22 -4.35 3.62 0.23
N ARG A 23 -3.16 3.73 0.83
CA ARG A 23 -3.02 3.73 2.30
C ARG A 23 -3.85 4.83 2.95
N ASP A 24 -3.83 6.04 2.39
CA ASP A 24 -4.51 7.18 2.97
C ASP A 24 -6.04 7.04 2.82
N ILE A 25 -6.52 6.57 1.68
CA ILE A 25 -7.94 6.28 1.44
C ILE A 25 -8.43 5.15 2.34
N SER A 26 -7.73 4.03 2.43
CA SER A 26 -8.13 2.89 3.27
C SER A 26 -8.30 3.31 4.72
N LYS A 27 -7.37 4.13 5.25
CA LYS A 27 -7.47 4.69 6.60
C LYS A 27 -8.67 5.61 6.79
N LEU A 28 -8.99 6.43 5.80
CA LEU A 28 -10.19 7.29 5.85
C LEU A 28 -11.48 6.46 5.98
N TYR A 29 -11.53 5.29 5.37
CA TYR A 29 -12.65 4.34 5.48
C TYR A 29 -12.56 3.41 6.70
N GLY A 30 -11.62 3.65 7.64
CA GLY A 30 -11.44 2.83 8.83
C GLY A 30 -10.83 1.45 8.54
N GLY A 31 -10.25 1.26 7.36
CA GLY A 31 -9.53 0.07 6.97
C GLY A 31 -8.01 0.20 7.12
N GLU A 32 -7.32 -0.86 6.73
CA GLU A 32 -5.87 -0.99 6.81
C GLU A 32 -5.29 -1.48 5.48
N PHE A 33 -4.13 -0.95 5.11
CA PHE A 33 -3.38 -1.36 3.93
C PHE A 33 -1.93 -1.67 4.30
N SER A 34 -1.45 -2.86 3.94
CA SER A 34 -0.12 -3.34 4.25
C SER A 34 0.56 -4.00 3.05
N LEU A 35 1.89 -4.01 3.09
CA LEU A 35 2.75 -4.62 2.09
C LEU A 35 3.68 -5.60 2.79
N SER A 36 3.76 -6.81 2.25
CA SER A 36 4.56 -7.93 2.78
C SER A 36 5.24 -8.68 1.65
N GLU A 37 6.20 -9.53 2.00
CA GLU A 37 6.71 -10.53 1.06
C GLU A 37 5.65 -11.62 0.84
N SER A 38 5.35 -11.92 -0.43
CA SER A 38 4.39 -12.95 -0.80
C SER A 38 4.97 -14.34 -0.63
N LYS A 39 4.15 -15.29 -0.13
CA LYS A 39 4.49 -16.72 -0.09
C LYS A 39 4.69 -17.34 -1.48
N LEU A 40 4.15 -16.70 -2.52
CA LEU A 40 4.33 -17.10 -3.92
C LEU A 40 5.58 -16.46 -4.57
N GLY A 41 6.34 -15.66 -3.80
CA GLY A 41 7.39 -14.79 -4.30
C GLY A 41 6.87 -13.42 -4.73
N GLY A 42 7.71 -12.40 -4.60
CA GLY A 42 7.35 -11.01 -4.92
C GLY A 42 6.61 -10.28 -3.78
N LEU A 43 5.79 -9.30 -4.15
CA LEU A 43 5.10 -8.40 -3.22
C LEU A 43 3.65 -8.85 -3.01
N GLU A 44 3.24 -8.99 -1.75
CA GLU A 44 1.85 -9.13 -1.35
C GLU A 44 1.32 -7.77 -0.87
N ALA A 45 0.14 -7.39 -1.35
CA ALA A 45 -0.56 -6.18 -0.95
C ALA A 45 -1.90 -6.57 -0.33
N SER A 46 -2.08 -6.27 0.95
CA SER A 46 -3.25 -6.66 1.73
C SER A 46 -4.06 -5.43 2.12
N LEU A 47 -5.36 -5.48 1.83
CA LEU A 47 -6.32 -4.41 2.11
C LEU A 47 -7.48 -4.98 2.94
N GLU A 48 -7.61 -4.50 4.16
CA GLU A 48 -8.70 -4.82 5.07
C GLU A 48 -9.63 -3.62 5.18
N LEU A 49 -10.94 -3.85 5.05
CA LEU A 49 -11.97 -2.81 5.15
C LEU A 49 -13.07 -3.28 6.12
N PRO A 50 -13.68 -2.36 6.89
CA PRO A 50 -14.85 -2.68 7.68
C PRO A 50 -15.97 -3.25 6.80
N ALA A 51 -16.65 -4.29 7.29
CA ALA A 51 -17.85 -4.78 6.63
C ALA A 51 -18.95 -3.70 6.69
N ALA A 52 -19.72 -3.58 5.62
CA ALA A 52 -20.92 -2.76 5.64
C ALA A 52 -21.93 -3.35 6.64
N VAL A 53 -22.56 -2.47 7.42
CA VAL A 53 -23.71 -2.78 8.28
C VAL A 53 -24.99 -2.88 7.48
#